data_AF-A0A4U9UBC6-F1
#
_entry.id   AF-A0A4U9UBC6-F1
#
_cell.length_a   1.000
_cell.length_b   1.000
_cell.length_c   1.000
_cell.angle_alpha   90.00
_cell.angle_beta   90.00
_cell.angle_gamma   90.00
#
_symmetry.space_group_name_H-M   'P 1'
#
loop_
_entity.id
_entity.type
_entity.pdbx_description
1 polymer ?
#
loop_
_entity_poly.entity_id
_entity_poly.type
_entity_poly.pdbx_seq_one_letter_code
_entity_poly.pdbx_strand_id
1 'polypeptide(L)'
;MILHVRCLSDDRLRQLAAEQRSFVLLDRLVPGLEDRCVTFDHVYASQLATQQLIDVGHRRIACISGPAQRASSQQRLQGFLNAMQAANLQPLGCPEGVYDLESGYQCADQLLRAKALPTAIYCCNEEMAMGALLAINERHLRVPQDISLICYDSGERAPFVRPALTSVHFPITEMAQYAARLLIDPLTAPVSFEPTIIQRDSIATPGS
;
A
#
# COMPACT_ATOMS: atom_id res chain seq x y z
N MET A 1 24.87 3.91 9.54
CA MET A 1 24.37 2.79 8.69
C MET A 1 22.87 2.97 8.51
N ILE A 2 22.35 2.91 7.28
CA ILE A 2 20.89 2.93 7.05
C ILE A 2 20.39 1.49 7.14
N LEU A 3 19.43 1.24 8.03
CA LEU A 3 18.91 -0.10 8.29
C LEU A 3 17.50 -0.23 7.71
N HIS A 4 17.41 -0.89 6.55
CA HIS A 4 16.16 -1.45 6.03
C HIS A 4 16.10 -2.93 6.42
N VAL A 5 16.17 -3.21 7.72
CA VAL A 5 16.45 -4.55 8.23
C VAL A 5 15.29 -5.08 9.08
N ARG A 6 14.65 -6.14 8.56
CA ARG A 6 13.52 -6.84 9.19
C ARG A 6 13.95 -7.94 10.17
N CYS A 7 15.22 -8.34 10.17
CA CYS A 7 15.72 -9.44 11.03
C CYS A 7 16.18 -9.00 12.43
N LEU A 8 16.22 -7.68 12.72
CA LEU A 8 16.55 -7.17 14.05
C LEU A 8 15.28 -6.90 14.86
N SER A 9 15.24 -7.38 16.10
CA SER A 9 14.19 -7.04 17.06
C SER A 9 14.29 -5.59 17.50
N ASP A 10 13.17 -5.01 17.96
CA ASP A 10 13.12 -3.66 18.52
C ASP A 10 14.10 -3.51 19.69
N ASP A 11 14.21 -4.54 20.54
CA ASP A 11 15.15 -4.56 21.67
C ASP A 11 16.61 -4.49 21.20
N ARG A 12 16.95 -5.22 20.12
CA ARG A 12 18.31 -5.14 19.58
C ARG A 12 18.59 -3.77 18.97
N LEU A 13 17.60 -3.15 18.33
CA LEU A 13 17.74 -1.78 17.80
C LEU A 13 17.95 -0.76 18.93
N ARG A 14 17.18 -0.87 20.02
CA ARG A 14 17.36 -0.05 21.23
C ARG A 14 18.75 -0.26 21.86
N GLN A 15 19.23 -1.49 21.92
CA GLN A 15 20.57 -1.79 22.41
C GLN A 15 21.66 -1.15 21.53
N LEU A 16 21.55 -1.23 20.20
CA LEU A 16 22.50 -0.57 19.29
C LEU A 16 22.51 0.96 19.47
N ALA A 17 21.36 1.56 19.77
CA ALA A 17 21.27 2.99 20.07
C ALA A 17 21.96 3.33 21.39
N ALA A 18 21.76 2.52 22.44
CA ALA A 18 22.45 2.66 23.72
C ALA A 18 23.98 2.48 23.60
N GLU A 19 24.43 1.64 22.67
CA GLU A 19 25.84 1.50 22.27
C GLU A 19 26.38 2.68 21.44
N GLN A 20 25.61 3.78 21.31
CA GLN A 20 25.95 4.99 20.53
C GLN A 20 26.23 4.73 19.05
N ARG A 21 25.68 3.66 18.47
CA ARG A 21 25.84 3.41 17.03
C ARG A 21 24.96 4.36 16.23
N SER A 22 25.53 4.94 15.17
CA SER A 22 24.78 5.80 14.24
C SER A 22 24.03 4.97 13.21
N PHE A 23 22.70 5.01 13.28
CA PHE A 23 21.80 4.41 12.31
C PHE A 23 20.47 5.15 12.21
N VAL A 24 19.82 4.99 11.06
CA VAL A 24 18.46 5.46 10.76
C VAL A 24 17.65 4.27 10.25
N LEU A 25 16.40 4.19 10.70
CA LEU A 25 15.42 3.18 10.32
C LEU A 25 14.51 3.73 9.22
N LEU A 26 14.29 2.93 8.18
CA LEU A 26 13.33 3.22 7.12
C LEU A 26 12.14 2.28 7.24
N ASP A 27 10.93 2.77 6.97
CA ASP A 27 9.70 1.96 6.88
C ASP A 27 9.36 1.20 8.19
N ARG A 28 9.81 1.71 9.34
CA ARG A 28 9.59 1.08 10.64
C ARG A 28 9.63 2.12 11.75
N LEU A 29 8.60 2.15 12.57
CA LEU A 29 8.56 2.90 13.82
C LEU A 29 8.98 1.98 14.96
N VAL A 30 9.96 2.38 15.76
CA VAL A 30 10.37 1.65 16.97
C VAL A 30 10.16 2.56 18.18
N PRO A 31 9.30 2.17 19.14
CA PRO A 31 9.08 2.96 20.35
C PRO A 31 10.38 3.23 21.12
N GLY A 32 10.61 4.51 21.44
CA GLY A 32 11.82 5.02 22.08
C GLY A 32 12.98 5.33 21.12
N LEU A 33 12.79 5.20 19.81
CA LEU A 33 13.74 5.58 18.76
C LEU A 33 13.05 6.39 17.64
N GLU A 34 11.97 7.11 17.97
CA GLU A 34 11.15 7.85 17.02
C GLU A 34 12.00 8.87 16.24
N ASP A 35 12.96 9.50 16.91
CA ASP A 35 13.93 10.46 16.35
C ASP A 35 14.86 9.85 15.27
N ARG A 36 14.89 8.51 15.15
CA ARG A 36 15.71 7.75 14.19
C ARG A 36 14.88 7.07 13.12
N CYS A 37 13.57 7.27 13.09
CA CYS A 37 12.66 6.60 12.18
C CYS A 37 12.22 7.54 11.05
N VAL A 38 12.39 7.10 9.81
CA VAL A 38 11.78 7.71 8.63
C VAL A 38 10.68 6.76 8.16
N THR A 39 9.45 7.08 8.52
CA THR A 39 8.29 6.21 8.33
C THR A 39 7.31 6.75 7.30
N PHE A 40 6.49 5.85 6.79
CA PHE A 40 5.34 6.18 5.97
C PHE A 40 4.07 6.08 6.83
N ASP A 41 3.13 6.99 6.65
CA ASP A 41 1.78 6.77 7.19
C ASP A 41 1.00 5.85 6.25
N HIS A 42 1.21 4.55 6.41
CA HIS A 42 0.53 3.51 5.62
C HIS A 42 -1.00 3.54 5.81
N VAL A 43 -1.48 3.90 7.01
CA VAL A 43 -2.91 3.94 7.31
C VAL A 43 -3.54 5.06 6.49
N TYR A 44 -2.97 6.26 6.58
CA TYR A 44 -3.47 7.42 5.85
C TYR A 44 -3.36 7.23 4.33
N ALA A 45 -2.25 6.68 3.84
CA ALA A 45 -2.07 6.43 2.41
C ALA A 45 -3.09 5.45 1.84
N SER A 46 -3.41 4.37 2.57
CA SER A 46 -4.43 3.41 2.17
C SER A 46 -5.85 3.98 2.31
N GLN A 47 -6.10 4.84 3.31
CA GLN A 47 -7.35 5.59 3.39
C GLN A 47 -7.55 6.45 2.15
N LEU A 48 -6.53 7.23 1.77
CA LEU A 48 -6.56 8.10 0.60
C LEU A 48 -6.85 7.31 -0.70
N ALA A 49 -6.15 6.20 -0.91
CA ALA A 49 -6.38 5.32 -2.06
C ALA A 49 -7.81 4.78 -2.11
N THR A 50 -8.34 4.35 -0.96
CA THR A 50 -9.69 3.79 -0.87
C THR A 50 -10.74 4.88 -1.07
N GLN A 51 -10.49 6.07 -0.53
CA GLN A 51 -11.36 7.23 -0.67
C GLN A 51 -11.52 7.62 -2.15
N GLN A 52 -10.46 7.54 -2.97
CA GLN A 52 -10.57 7.77 -4.41
C GLN A 52 -11.62 6.88 -5.09
N LEU A 53 -11.69 5.60 -4.71
CA LEU A 53 -12.71 4.68 -5.24
C LEU A 53 -14.12 5.06 -4.77
N ILE A 54 -14.25 5.45 -3.51
CA ILE A 54 -15.54 5.85 -2.91
C ILE A 54 -16.06 7.14 -3.56
N ASP A 55 -15.18 8.11 -3.78
CA ASP A 55 -15.48 9.42 -4.36
C ASP A 55 -16.00 9.31 -5.79
N VAL A 56 -15.45 8.39 -6.59
CA VAL A 56 -15.96 8.11 -7.96
C VAL A 56 -17.20 7.20 -7.98
N GLY A 57 -17.77 6.90 -6.81
CA GLY A 57 -19.07 6.23 -6.69
C GLY A 57 -19.03 4.72 -6.43
N HIS A 58 -17.85 4.11 -6.26
CA HIS A 58 -17.81 2.69 -5.90
C HIS A 58 -18.36 2.44 -4.50
N ARG A 59 -19.12 1.34 -4.38
CA ARG A 59 -19.72 0.88 -3.10
C ARG A 59 -19.43 -0.59 -2.81
N ARG A 60 -19.19 -1.40 -3.86
CA ARG A 60 -18.76 -2.79 -3.75
C ARG A 60 -17.25 -2.85 -4.00
N ILE A 61 -16.48 -2.67 -2.92
CA ILE A 61 -15.02 -2.60 -2.98
C ILE A 61 -14.45 -3.79 -2.23
N ALA A 62 -13.48 -4.47 -2.84
CA ALA A 62 -12.69 -5.52 -2.19
C ALA A 62 -11.25 -5.04 -1.95
N CYS A 63 -10.57 -5.66 -0.99
CA CYS A 63 -9.15 -5.44 -0.73
C CYS A 63 -8.39 -6.75 -0.95
N ILE A 64 -7.28 -6.72 -1.68
CA ILE A 64 -6.28 -7.80 -1.64
C ILE A 64 -5.19 -7.35 -0.67
N SER A 65 -5.25 -7.89 0.55
CA SER A 65 -4.32 -7.57 1.63
C SER A 65 -3.01 -8.35 1.49
N GLY A 66 -1.97 -7.92 2.20
CA GLY A 66 -0.71 -8.68 2.30
C GLY A 66 -0.67 -9.53 3.59
N PRO A 67 0.48 -10.17 3.89
CA PRO A 67 0.62 -11.07 5.03
C PRO A 67 0.25 -10.41 6.37
N ALA A 68 -0.67 -11.02 7.12
CA ALA A 68 -1.23 -10.46 8.37
C ALA A 68 -0.18 -10.27 9.47
N GLN A 69 0.95 -10.98 9.40
CA GLN A 69 2.07 -10.85 10.33
C GLN A 69 2.96 -9.62 10.07
N ARG A 70 2.76 -8.88 8.97
CA ARG A 70 3.56 -7.68 8.65
C ARG A 70 2.82 -6.43 9.10
N ALA A 71 3.47 -5.63 9.95
CA ALA A 71 2.92 -4.36 10.45
C ALA A 71 2.44 -3.43 9.33
N SER A 72 3.24 -3.23 8.28
CA SER A 72 2.83 -2.42 7.12
C SER A 72 1.62 -2.99 6.39
N SER A 73 1.46 -4.32 6.32
CA SER A 73 0.23 -4.94 5.76
C SER A 73 -0.99 -4.64 6.61
N GLN A 74 -0.87 -4.82 7.93
CA GLN A 74 -1.93 -4.53 8.88
C GLN A 74 -2.36 -3.06 8.77
N GLN A 75 -1.41 -2.14 8.70
CA GLN A 75 -1.68 -0.71 8.56
C GLN A 75 -2.36 -0.37 7.21
N ARG A 76 -1.90 -0.97 6.10
CA ARG A 76 -2.54 -0.78 4.78
C ARG A 76 -3.98 -1.30 4.77
N LEU A 77 -4.22 -2.48 5.34
CA LEU A 77 -5.56 -3.03 5.49
C LEU A 77 -6.43 -2.15 6.41
N GLN A 78 -5.87 -1.69 7.54
CA GLN A 78 -6.56 -0.79 8.46
C GLN A 78 -6.99 0.51 7.77
N GLY A 79 -6.13 1.10 6.94
CA GLY A 79 -6.46 2.30 6.19
C GLY A 79 -7.63 2.11 5.24
N PHE A 80 -7.64 0.99 4.51
CA PHE A 80 -8.79 0.58 3.69
C PHE A 80 -10.07 0.44 4.52
N LEU A 81 -10.02 -0.28 5.64
CA LEU A 81 -11.17 -0.49 6.53
C LEU A 81 -11.69 0.83 7.11
N ASN A 82 -10.80 1.74 7.49
CA ASN A 82 -11.16 3.06 8.02
C ASN A 82 -11.95 3.88 6.98
N ALA A 83 -11.51 3.90 5.73
CA ALA A 83 -12.21 4.63 4.66
C ALA A 83 -13.59 4.01 4.36
N MET A 84 -13.67 2.68 4.31
CA MET A 84 -14.95 1.97 4.15
C MET A 84 -15.91 2.30 5.30
N GLN A 85 -15.43 2.26 6.55
CA GLN A 85 -16.22 2.59 7.73
C GLN A 85 -16.69 4.06 7.72
N ALA A 86 -15.81 5.01 7.38
CA ALA A 86 -16.16 6.43 7.30
C ALA A 86 -17.27 6.71 6.28
N ALA A 87 -17.34 5.91 5.21
CA ALA A 87 -18.40 5.95 4.21
C ALA A 87 -19.63 5.07 4.54
N ASN A 88 -19.68 4.45 5.72
CA ASN A 88 -20.70 3.47 6.14
C ASN A 88 -20.82 2.27 5.18
N LEU A 89 -19.71 1.82 4.62
CA LEU A 89 -19.61 0.68 3.73
C LEU A 89 -18.94 -0.51 4.42
N GLN A 90 -19.30 -1.71 3.96
CA GLN A 90 -18.62 -2.94 4.34
C GLN A 90 -17.79 -3.45 3.16
N PRO A 91 -16.56 -3.93 3.38
CA PRO A 91 -15.78 -4.58 2.34
C PRO A 91 -16.52 -5.79 1.76
N LEU A 92 -16.45 -5.95 0.44
CA LEU A 92 -16.99 -7.13 -0.21
C LEU A 92 -16.19 -8.40 0.14
N GLY A 93 -14.89 -8.24 0.37
CA GLY A 93 -13.97 -9.28 0.78
C GLY A 93 -12.56 -8.71 0.94
N CYS A 94 -11.78 -9.32 1.83
CA CYS A 94 -10.39 -8.95 2.09
C CYS A 94 -9.45 -10.18 2.08
N PRO A 95 -9.32 -10.94 0.97
CA PRO A 95 -8.39 -12.05 0.91
C PRO A 95 -6.95 -11.61 1.21
N GLU A 96 -6.17 -12.53 1.79
CA GLU A 96 -4.78 -12.33 2.18
C GLU A 96 -3.85 -12.94 1.14
N GLY A 97 -3.06 -12.09 0.48
CA GLY A 97 -1.96 -12.49 -0.40
C GLY A 97 -0.60 -12.36 0.28
N VAL A 98 0.46 -12.73 -0.44
CA VAL A 98 1.83 -12.76 0.09
C VAL A 98 2.77 -11.75 -0.58
N TYR A 99 2.19 -10.74 -1.23
CA TYR A 99 2.89 -9.67 -1.96
C TYR A 99 3.59 -10.10 -3.27
N ASP A 100 3.13 -11.17 -3.90
CA ASP A 100 3.59 -11.60 -5.22
C ASP A 100 2.44 -11.63 -6.25
N LEU A 101 2.82 -11.84 -7.51
CA LEU A 101 1.89 -11.93 -8.64
C LEU A 101 0.89 -13.08 -8.46
N GLU A 102 1.37 -14.26 -8.07
CA GLU A 102 0.56 -15.47 -7.98
C GLU A 102 -0.54 -15.34 -6.92
N SER A 103 -0.20 -14.87 -5.72
CA SER A 103 -1.21 -14.65 -4.68
C SER A 103 -2.19 -13.54 -5.04
N GLY A 104 -1.75 -12.49 -5.74
CA GLY A 104 -2.65 -11.48 -6.28
C GLY A 104 -3.68 -12.05 -7.26
N TYR A 105 -3.22 -12.90 -8.18
CA TYR A 105 -4.09 -13.62 -9.11
C TYR A 105 -5.10 -14.51 -8.38
N GLN A 106 -4.64 -15.34 -7.45
CA GLN A 106 -5.49 -16.27 -6.70
C GLN A 106 -6.55 -15.53 -5.87
N CYS A 107 -6.15 -14.45 -5.18
CA CYS A 107 -7.07 -13.62 -4.40
C CYS A 107 -8.13 -12.95 -5.27
N ALA A 108 -7.73 -12.40 -6.42
CA ALA A 108 -8.65 -11.80 -7.36
C ALA A 108 -9.60 -12.85 -7.95
N ASP A 109 -9.09 -14.00 -8.39
CA ASP A 109 -9.91 -15.08 -8.92
C ASP A 109 -10.94 -15.58 -7.90
N GLN A 110 -10.56 -15.68 -6.62
CA GLN A 110 -11.50 -15.98 -5.53
C GLN A 110 -12.63 -14.93 -5.45
N LEU A 111 -12.30 -13.64 -5.46
CA LEU A 111 -13.28 -12.55 -5.43
C LEU A 111 -14.21 -12.59 -6.65
N LEU A 112 -13.68 -12.93 -7.82
CA LEU A 112 -14.41 -12.96 -9.09
C LEU A 112 -15.27 -14.22 -9.28
N ARG A 113 -15.12 -15.24 -8.43
CA ARG A 113 -16.02 -16.41 -8.35
C ARG A 113 -17.19 -16.20 -7.39
N ALA A 114 -17.16 -15.15 -6.57
CA ALA A 114 -18.22 -14.86 -5.62
C ALA A 114 -19.51 -14.44 -6.35
N LYS A 115 -20.66 -14.63 -5.68
CA LYS A 115 -21.98 -14.26 -6.24
C LYS A 115 -22.10 -12.77 -6.56
N ALA A 116 -21.50 -11.93 -5.71
CA ALA A 116 -21.46 -10.49 -5.90
C ALA A 116 -20.03 -10.12 -6.30
N LEU A 117 -19.88 -9.53 -7.49
CA LEU A 117 -18.59 -9.04 -7.97
C LEU A 117 -18.24 -7.68 -7.34
N PRO A 118 -16.95 -7.43 -7.07
CA PRO A 118 -16.48 -6.08 -6.77
C PRO A 118 -16.62 -5.21 -8.02
N THR A 119 -16.90 -3.93 -7.82
CA THR A 119 -16.75 -2.88 -8.85
C THR A 119 -15.39 -2.21 -8.77
N ALA A 120 -14.67 -2.39 -7.67
CA ALA A 120 -13.31 -1.93 -7.52
C ALA A 120 -12.51 -2.85 -6.59
N ILE A 121 -11.22 -2.97 -6.84
CA ILE A 121 -10.28 -3.72 -6.00
C ILE A 121 -9.12 -2.78 -5.62
N TYR A 122 -8.86 -2.69 -4.31
CA TYR A 122 -7.65 -2.08 -3.76
C TYR A 122 -6.63 -3.16 -3.42
N CYS A 123 -5.44 -3.10 -4.00
CA CYS A 123 -4.36 -4.06 -3.76
C CYS A 123 -3.26 -3.44 -2.89
N CYS A 124 -2.86 -4.14 -1.82
CA CYS A 124 -1.85 -3.64 -0.88
C CYS A 124 -0.41 -3.61 -1.44
N ASN A 125 -0.15 -4.02 -2.69
CA ASN A 125 1.08 -3.71 -3.43
C ASN A 125 0.88 -3.80 -4.96
N GLU A 126 1.89 -3.36 -5.72
CA GLU A 126 1.92 -3.42 -7.20
C GLU A 126 1.88 -4.85 -7.76
N GLU A 127 2.66 -5.79 -7.21
CA GLU A 127 2.74 -7.17 -7.72
C GLU A 127 1.39 -7.89 -7.65
N MET A 128 0.67 -7.77 -6.53
CA MET A 128 -0.65 -8.37 -6.40
C MET A 128 -1.69 -7.70 -7.31
N ALA A 129 -1.53 -6.40 -7.59
CA ALA A 129 -2.39 -5.71 -8.54
C ALA A 129 -2.18 -6.20 -9.98
N MET A 130 -0.94 -6.48 -10.39
CA MET A 130 -0.67 -7.10 -11.68
C MET A 130 -1.26 -8.51 -11.77
N GLY A 131 -1.16 -9.31 -10.71
CA GLY A 131 -1.83 -10.60 -10.61
C GLY A 131 -3.35 -10.49 -10.70
N ALA A 132 -3.93 -9.51 -10.01
CA ALA A 132 -5.37 -9.23 -10.08
C ALA A 132 -5.81 -8.81 -11.47
N LEU A 133 -5.04 -7.95 -12.15
CA LEU A 133 -5.30 -7.53 -13.52
C LEU A 133 -5.33 -8.72 -14.48
N LEU A 134 -4.39 -9.68 -14.33
CA LEU A 134 -4.40 -10.92 -15.10
C LEU A 134 -5.70 -11.73 -14.87
N ALA A 135 -6.09 -11.94 -13.61
CA ALA A 135 -7.30 -12.69 -13.28
C ALA A 135 -8.58 -12.03 -13.81
N ILE A 136 -8.66 -10.70 -13.76
CA ILE A 136 -9.79 -9.92 -14.32
C ILE A 136 -9.86 -10.13 -15.84
N ASN A 137 -8.73 -10.01 -16.54
CA ASN A 137 -8.65 -10.16 -17.99
C ASN A 137 -9.02 -11.58 -18.46
N GLU A 138 -8.54 -12.62 -17.77
CA GLU A 138 -8.85 -14.02 -18.10
C GLU A 138 -10.34 -14.37 -17.93
N ARG A 139 -11.05 -13.59 -17.11
CA ARG A 139 -12.51 -13.69 -16.97
C ARG A 139 -13.28 -12.82 -17.95
N HIS A 140 -12.59 -12.25 -18.93
CA HIS A 140 -13.15 -11.34 -19.94
C HIS A 140 -13.83 -10.09 -19.35
N LEU A 141 -13.43 -9.70 -18.14
CA LEU A 141 -13.80 -8.43 -17.53
C LEU A 141 -12.75 -7.37 -17.88
N ARG A 142 -13.17 -6.11 -17.93
CA ARG A 142 -12.33 -4.98 -18.33
C ARG A 142 -11.98 -4.13 -17.13
N VAL A 143 -10.72 -3.69 -17.08
CA VAL A 143 -10.28 -2.60 -16.22
C VAL A 143 -10.14 -1.36 -17.10
N PRO A 144 -10.75 -0.20 -16.73
CA PRO A 144 -11.52 0.05 -15.51
C PRO A 144 -13.04 -0.20 -15.62
N GLN A 145 -13.58 -0.51 -16.80
CA GLN A 145 -15.03 -0.41 -17.07
C GLN A 145 -15.90 -1.34 -16.21
N ASP A 146 -15.45 -2.58 -16.02
CA ASP A 146 -16.18 -3.56 -15.21
C ASP A 146 -15.65 -3.54 -13.76
N ILE A 147 -14.33 -3.38 -13.59
CA ILE A 147 -13.66 -3.34 -12.29
C ILE A 147 -12.55 -2.29 -12.31
N SER A 148 -12.67 -1.27 -11.45
CA SER A 148 -11.57 -0.35 -11.16
C SER A 148 -10.49 -1.04 -10.32
N LEU A 149 -9.23 -0.71 -10.55
CA LEU A 149 -8.09 -1.28 -9.84
C LEU A 149 -7.16 -0.17 -9.38
N ILE A 150 -6.77 -0.18 -8.12
CA ILE A 150 -5.80 0.75 -7.54
C ILE A 150 -4.84 -0.03 -6.66
N CYS A 151 -3.55 0.32 -6.71
CA CYS A 151 -2.54 -0.38 -5.92
C CYS A 151 -1.76 0.55 -4.99
N TYR A 152 -1.30 -0.02 -3.88
CA TYR A 152 -0.29 0.58 -3.05
C TYR A 152 1.09 0.40 -3.72
N ASP A 153 1.97 1.38 -3.54
CA ASP A 153 3.30 1.50 -4.18
C ASP A 153 3.22 1.69 -5.70
N SER A 154 3.59 2.88 -6.18
CA SER A 154 3.79 3.19 -7.59
C SER A 154 5.19 2.72 -8.02
N GLY A 155 5.38 1.41 -8.09
CA GLY A 155 6.59 0.86 -8.68
C GLY A 155 6.79 1.37 -10.12
N GLU A 156 7.96 1.07 -10.68
CA GLU A 156 8.29 1.47 -12.04
C GLU A 156 7.34 0.85 -13.08
N ARG A 157 6.55 -0.18 -12.73
CA ARG A 157 5.74 -0.95 -13.69
C ARG A 157 4.33 -0.41 -13.87
N ALA A 158 3.75 0.26 -12.88
CA ALA A 158 2.39 0.81 -12.95
C ALA A 158 2.07 1.60 -14.25
N PRO A 159 3.00 2.40 -14.83
CA PRO A 159 2.78 3.08 -16.12
C PRO A 159 2.82 2.17 -17.36
N PHE A 160 3.45 1.00 -17.26
CA PHE A 160 3.77 0.13 -18.42
C PHE A 160 2.86 -1.08 -18.57
N VAL A 161 1.88 -1.25 -17.68
CA VAL A 161 0.80 -2.24 -17.84
C VAL A 161 -0.42 -1.60 -18.52
N ARG A 162 -1.37 -2.43 -18.98
CA ARG A 162 -2.58 -1.96 -19.69
C ARG A 162 -3.85 -2.51 -19.03
N PRO A 163 -4.76 -1.63 -18.55
CA PRO A 163 -4.59 -0.18 -18.40
C PRO A 163 -3.46 0.18 -17.42
N ALA A 164 -2.91 1.39 -17.51
CA ALA A 164 -1.91 1.85 -16.55
C ALA A 164 -2.54 2.00 -15.16
N LEU A 165 -1.85 1.54 -14.12
CA LEU A 165 -2.42 1.42 -12.77
C LEU A 165 -2.35 2.75 -12.00
N THR A 166 -3.49 3.23 -11.51
CA THR A 166 -3.55 4.26 -10.48
C THR A 166 -2.93 3.73 -9.19
N SER A 167 -2.09 4.51 -8.53
CA SER A 167 -1.35 4.02 -7.37
C SER A 167 -0.97 5.07 -6.33
N VAL A 168 -0.75 4.59 -5.10
CA VAL A 168 -0.14 5.37 -4.01
C VAL A 168 1.34 5.58 -4.29
N HIS A 169 1.81 6.82 -4.20
CA HIS A 169 3.20 7.20 -4.38
C HIS A 169 3.76 7.85 -3.12
N PHE A 170 4.98 7.43 -2.77
CA PHE A 170 5.81 8.11 -1.79
C PHE A 170 7.07 8.65 -2.45
N PRO A 171 7.56 9.81 -1.98
CA PRO A 171 8.82 10.39 -2.45
C PRO A 171 10.03 9.64 -1.84
N ILE A 172 10.23 8.38 -2.25
CA ILE A 172 11.24 7.47 -1.69
C ILE A 172 12.65 8.06 -1.83
N THR A 173 12.93 8.76 -2.93
CA THR A 173 14.22 9.39 -3.16
C THR A 173 14.50 10.48 -2.13
N GLU A 174 13.53 11.36 -1.89
CA GLU A 174 13.61 12.44 -0.91
C GLU A 174 13.70 11.89 0.52
N MET A 175 12.97 10.81 0.82
CA MET A 175 13.04 10.10 2.09
C MET A 175 14.42 9.49 2.33
N ALA A 176 15.02 8.87 1.31
CA ALA A 176 16.37 8.32 1.40
C ALA A 176 17.42 9.42 1.58
N GLN A 177 17.28 10.55 0.86
CA GLN A 177 18.14 11.72 1.03
C GLN A 177 18.02 12.31 2.44
N TYR A 178 16.80 12.40 2.97
CA TYR A 178 16.55 12.83 4.34
C TYR A 178 17.16 11.87 5.36
N ALA A 179 16.98 10.55 5.20
CA ALA A 179 17.58 9.55 6.07
C ALA A 179 19.11 9.61 6.07
N ALA A 180 19.73 9.87 4.92
CA ALA A 180 21.17 10.08 4.83
C ALA A 180 21.63 11.35 5.55
N ARG A 181 20.89 12.47 5.41
CA ARG A 181 21.15 13.71 6.16
C ARG A 181 21.03 13.50 7.66
N LEU A 182 19.95 12.86 8.11
CA LEU A 182 19.72 12.54 9.52
C LEU A 182 20.81 11.63 10.11
N LEU A 183 21.34 10.71 9.31
CA LEU A 183 22.46 9.85 9.72
C LEU A 183 23.77 10.63 9.92
N ILE A 184 24.00 11.67 9.11
CA ILE A 184 25.19 12.52 9.16
C ILE A 184 25.06 13.58 10.27
N ASP A 185 23.88 14.17 10.40
CA ASP A 185 23.55 15.21 11.38
C ASP A 185 22.25 14.87 12.12
N PRO A 186 22.33 14.36 13.37
CA PRO A 186 21.17 14.06 14.20
C PRO A 186 20.30 15.28 14.54
N LEU A 187 20.78 16.51 14.30
CA LEU A 187 20.02 17.75 14.50
C LEU A 187 19.22 18.15 13.25
N THR A 188 19.25 17.35 12.19
CA THR A 188 18.44 17.56 10.98
C THR A 188 16.97 17.73 11.38
N ALA A 189 16.36 18.83 10.94
CA ALA A 189 14.96 19.13 11.26
C ALA A 189 14.01 18.03 10.76
N PRO A 190 13.00 17.62 11.56
CA PRO A 190 12.02 16.63 11.15
C PRO A 190 11.29 17.03 9.86
N VAL A 191 11.09 16.06 8.96
CA VAL A 191 10.32 16.23 7.72
C VAL A 191 9.19 15.21 7.70
N SER A 192 7.96 15.67 7.38
CA SER A 192 6.84 14.78 7.04
C SER A 192 6.83 14.52 5.54
N PHE A 193 6.57 13.27 5.16
CA PHE A 193 6.41 12.86 3.77
C PHE A 193 4.98 12.41 3.56
N GLU A 194 4.21 13.23 2.83
CA GLU A 194 2.82 12.93 2.55
C GLU A 194 2.69 11.98 1.35
N PRO A 195 1.84 10.94 1.44
CA PRO A 195 1.50 10.11 0.29
C PRO A 195 0.71 10.93 -0.73
N THR A 196 0.89 10.58 -2.01
CA THR A 196 0.08 11.12 -3.10
C THR A 196 -0.54 9.99 -3.92
N ILE A 197 -1.62 10.29 -4.64
CA ILE A 197 -2.18 9.34 -5.62
C ILE A 197 -1.76 9.78 -7.01
N ILE A 198 -1.09 8.89 -7.74
CA ILE A 198 -0.83 9.07 -9.16
C ILE A 198 -2.00 8.44 -9.91
N GLN A 199 -2.95 9.28 -10.34
CA GLN A 199 -4.10 8.85 -11.16
C GLN A 199 -3.63 8.44 -12.56
N ARG A 200 -4.15 7.30 -13.03
CA ARG A 200 -3.94 6.73 -14.36
C ARG A 200 -5.25 6.13 -14.89
N ASP A 201 -5.16 5.17 -15.81
CA ASP A 201 -6.28 4.67 -16.60
C ASP A 201 -7.12 3.57 -15.90
N SER A 202 -6.72 3.10 -14.72
CA SER A 202 -7.33 1.94 -14.06
C SER A 202 -8.49 2.24 -13.12
N ILE A 203 -8.98 3.48 -13.05
CA ILE A 203 -10.18 3.84 -12.26
C ILE A 203 -11.21 4.54 -13.15
N ALA A 204 -12.47 4.12 -13.06
CA ALA A 204 -13.62 4.75 -13.70
C ALA A 204 -14.85 4.72 -12.78
N THR A 205 -15.89 5.48 -13.13
CA THR A 205 -17.18 5.41 -12.41
C THR A 205 -17.82 4.03 -12.65
N PRO A 206 -18.41 3.37 -11.63
CA PRO A 206 -19.01 2.06 -11.84
C PRO A 206 -20.17 2.12 -12.84
N GLY A 207 -20.10 1.28 -13.89
CA GLY A 207 -21.14 1.16 -14.92
C GLY A 207 -21.03 2.16 -16.08
N SER A 208 -19.92 2.89 -16.20
CA SER A 208 -19.58 3.72 -17.36
C SER A 208 -19.02 2.92 -18.53
#